data_AF-A0A350ZY97-F1
#
_entry.id   AF-A0A350ZY97-F1
#
_cell.length_a   1.000
_cell.length_b   1.000
_cell.length_c   1.000
_cell.angle_alpha   90.00
_cell.angle_beta   90.00
_cell.angle_gamma   90.00
#
_symmetry.space_group_name_H-M   'P 1'
#
loop_
_entity.id
_entity.type
_entity.pdbx_description
1 polymer ?
#
loop_
_entity_poly.entity_id
_entity_poly.type
_entity_poly.pdbx_seq_one_letter_code
_entity_poly.pdbx_strand_id
1 'polypeptide(L)'
;LDFGAINAMRDLHAQIRREVARRDRAHNVKLGPGGIREIEFIAQVFQLIRGGRDSALQVRPTQKVLALLAERGILATTAVEELGAAYVFLRRLEHRLQYLDDAQTHDLPQSAADQQLIAEAMGFGSHAELMTALDTHRRIVSQHFDSVFGDPSDEDHSLDATWQGAEDIETVTPVLGELGYRHPRSGAERLASIHASPRYRQLPNNIKGRFDALIPRVIEAAASTPGPDDTLARCLDLMEAIGRRGAYLALLQQYPQALRRVADLMSASRWGAQFLTRHPILLDEMLDARNLDTAPDWKAFRAALGSELEALEPDMERQMDVMREQHHAQVFRLLTQDIAGLLTVEKLADHLSELADIMLDLTLPLCWRRIKIRHRDTPRFAVISYGKLGGKELGYASDLDIVFLYDDEAPEAAEMYTRLAQRTNTWLSSQTAAGQLFDTDLRLRPNGESGMIATSLEAFRKYQLESAWVWEHQALTRARFSAGDRALGEAFERIRCEVLRLPRDLGTLRAEVLGMRHKMRDAHSGKSELFDLKHDRGGLIDVEFLIQYLVLGHAHRHPELTGNLGNIALLRIAGELGLIPPPLAAACADSYRELRRLQHRQRLNDRPSRIHPEEAETAREPVQALWRHIFDE
;
A
#
# COMPACT_ATOMS: atom_id res chain seq x y z
N LEU A 1 8.77 2.45 13.94
CA LEU A 1 9.29 3.44 14.90
C LEU A 1 8.43 3.39 16.14
N ASP A 2 9.02 3.31 17.32
CA ASP A 2 8.28 3.52 18.56
C ASP A 2 7.88 5.00 18.66
N PHE A 3 6.60 5.26 18.92
CA PHE A 3 5.97 6.58 18.98
C PHE A 3 6.59 7.50 20.05
N GLY A 4 7.32 6.95 21.02
CA GLY A 4 8.11 7.71 21.99
C GLY A 4 9.25 8.51 21.35
N ALA A 5 9.89 8.00 20.30
CA ALA A 5 11.07 8.63 19.70
C ALA A 5 10.75 9.95 18.99
N ILE A 6 9.61 10.04 18.29
CA ILE A 6 9.19 11.25 17.57
C ILE A 6 8.73 12.35 18.54
N ASN A 7 8.09 11.99 19.65
CA ASN A 7 7.77 12.96 20.70
C ASN A 7 9.03 13.46 21.41
N ALA A 8 9.98 12.56 21.74
CA ALA A 8 11.26 12.96 22.32
C ALA A 8 12.06 13.90 21.40
N MET A 9 12.07 13.64 20.09
CA MET A 9 12.68 14.53 19.10
C MET A 9 12.02 15.91 19.06
N ARG A 10 10.70 15.99 19.21
CA ARG A 10 9.96 17.27 19.18
C ARG A 10 10.02 18.05 20.49
N ASP A 11 10.06 17.37 21.63
CA ASP A 11 10.37 18.00 22.92
C ASP A 11 11.79 18.58 22.88
N LEU A 12 12.74 17.89 22.24
CA LEU A 12 14.09 18.41 21.99
C LEU A 12 14.04 19.64 21.07
N HIS A 13 13.24 19.62 19.99
CA HIS A 13 13.08 20.78 19.10
C HIS A 13 12.51 22.01 19.84
N ALA A 14 11.42 21.83 20.59
CA ALA A 14 10.80 22.90 21.37
C ALA A 14 11.72 23.39 22.52
N GLN A 15 12.53 22.51 23.10
CA GLN A 15 13.57 22.89 24.06
C GLN A 15 14.68 23.70 23.39
N ILE A 16 15.16 23.29 22.22
CA ILE A 16 16.17 24.01 21.44
C ILE A 16 15.65 25.40 21.04
N ARG A 17 14.42 25.53 20.51
CA ARG A 17 13.83 26.84 20.22
C ARG A 17 13.74 27.74 21.46
N ARG A 18 13.32 27.20 22.61
CA ARG A 18 13.28 27.97 23.88
C ARG A 18 14.67 28.37 24.39
N GLU A 19 15.69 27.56 24.13
CA GLU A 19 17.09 27.88 24.46
C GLU A 19 17.70 28.90 23.49
N VAL A 20 17.33 28.85 22.21
CA VAL A 20 17.82 29.72 21.13
C VAL A 20 17.14 31.10 21.16
N ALA A 21 15.86 31.18 21.53
CA ALA A 21 15.10 32.43 21.65
C ALA A 21 15.55 33.33 22.82
N ARG A 22 16.41 32.83 23.72
CA ARG A 22 17.03 33.66 24.74
C ARG A 22 18.07 34.58 24.08
N ARG A 23 17.85 35.89 24.20
CA ARG A 23 18.70 36.95 23.61
C ARG A 23 20.16 36.94 24.09
N ASP A 24 20.49 36.17 25.12
CA ASP A 24 21.82 36.04 25.71
C ASP A 24 22.79 35.16 24.88
N ARG A 25 22.31 34.35 23.93
CA ARG A 25 23.13 33.39 23.15
C ARG A 25 23.42 33.77 21.69
N ALA A 26 23.05 34.97 21.25
CA ALA A 26 23.30 35.42 19.88
C ALA A 26 24.79 35.36 19.48
N HIS A 27 25.69 35.54 20.45
CA HIS A 27 27.15 35.52 20.25
C HIS A 27 27.76 34.12 20.28
N ASN A 28 26.97 33.07 20.48
CA ASN A 28 27.45 31.69 20.57
C ASN A 28 27.32 30.99 19.21
N VAL A 29 28.44 30.56 18.62
CA VAL A 29 28.47 29.95 17.27
C VAL A 29 27.87 28.54 17.22
N LYS A 30 27.71 27.89 18.38
CA LYS A 30 27.16 26.54 18.49
C LYS A 30 25.69 26.51 18.86
N LEU A 31 25.31 27.31 19.85
CA LEU A 31 23.99 27.30 20.48
C LEU A 31 23.10 28.47 20.06
N GLY A 32 23.65 29.50 19.40
CA GLY A 32 22.84 30.58 18.87
C GLY A 32 22.06 30.17 17.62
N PRO A 33 21.11 31.02 17.15
CA PRO A 33 20.32 30.75 15.95
C PRO A 33 21.21 30.45 14.75
N GLY A 34 20.92 29.40 13.99
CA GLY A 34 21.71 29.02 12.81
C GLY A 34 23.08 28.43 13.15
N GLY A 35 23.32 28.03 14.40
CA GLY A 35 24.59 27.51 14.88
C GLY A 35 24.82 26.03 14.55
N ILE A 36 26.00 25.54 14.94
CA ILE A 36 26.45 24.14 14.69
C ILE A 36 25.40 23.11 15.15
N ARG A 37 24.77 23.35 16.30
CA ARG A 37 23.81 22.42 16.91
C ARG A 37 22.56 22.22 16.05
N GLU A 38 22.10 23.24 15.36
CA GLU A 38 20.92 23.12 14.47
C GLU A 38 21.22 22.17 13.30
N ILE A 39 22.42 22.25 12.71
CA ILE A 39 22.84 21.37 11.62
C ILE A 39 22.96 19.91 12.10
N GLU A 40 23.58 19.71 13.28
CA GLU A 40 23.71 18.39 13.89
C GLU A 40 22.34 17.78 14.20
N PHE A 41 21.41 18.61 14.66
CA PHE A 41 20.06 18.19 14.97
C PHE A 41 19.27 17.79 13.73
N ILE A 42 19.35 18.55 12.62
CA ILE A 42 18.76 18.16 11.32
C ILE A 42 19.22 16.75 10.94
N ALA A 43 20.54 16.52 10.94
CA ALA A 43 21.09 15.22 10.59
C ALA A 43 20.57 14.11 11.52
N GLN A 44 20.71 14.30 12.84
CA GLN A 44 20.37 13.30 13.85
C GLN A 44 18.88 12.95 13.89
N VAL A 45 17.99 13.92 13.66
CA VAL A 45 16.55 13.66 13.61
C VAL A 45 16.24 12.67 12.49
N PHE A 46 16.80 12.84 11.30
CA PHE A 46 16.55 11.88 10.23
C PHE A 46 17.19 10.52 10.50
N GLN A 47 18.32 10.45 11.22
CA GLN A 47 18.85 9.18 11.70
C GLN A 47 17.90 8.49 12.69
N LEU A 48 17.28 9.26 13.59
CA LEU A 48 16.31 8.71 14.55
C LEU A 48 14.99 8.30 13.86
N ILE A 49 14.52 9.05 12.88
CA ILE A 49 13.29 8.73 12.12
C ILE A 49 13.53 7.54 11.17
N ARG A 50 14.63 7.50 10.44
CA ARG A 50 14.82 6.55 9.34
C ARG A 50 15.86 5.47 9.63
N GLY A 51 16.78 5.69 10.56
CA GLY A 51 17.89 4.77 10.85
C GLY A 51 17.45 3.37 11.30
N GLY A 52 16.25 3.23 11.86
CA GLY A 52 15.68 1.90 12.18
C GLY A 52 15.26 1.08 10.96
N ARG A 53 14.92 1.74 9.84
CA ARG A 53 14.54 1.09 8.57
C ARG A 53 15.65 1.16 7.51
N ASP A 54 16.50 2.18 7.55
CA ASP A 54 17.66 2.36 6.68
C ASP A 54 18.94 2.38 7.51
N SER A 55 19.62 1.23 7.57
CA SER A 55 20.85 1.07 8.35
C SER A 55 22.01 1.94 7.84
N ALA A 56 21.97 2.42 6.58
CA ALA A 56 23.00 3.32 6.07
C ALA A 56 23.01 4.67 6.81
N LEU A 57 21.85 5.10 7.33
CA LEU A 57 21.74 6.33 8.12
C LEU A 57 22.29 6.18 9.54
N GLN A 58 22.81 5.03 9.97
CA GLN A 58 23.40 4.85 11.31
C GLN A 58 24.88 5.28 11.40
N VAL A 59 25.40 5.99 10.40
CA VAL A 59 26.76 6.52 10.39
C VAL A 59 26.94 7.71 11.35
N ARG A 60 28.10 7.84 11.98
CA ARG A 60 28.36 8.89 12.97
C ARG A 60 28.63 10.31 12.42
N PRO A 61 29.37 10.50 11.31
CA PRO A 61 29.76 11.86 10.90
C PRO A 61 28.59 12.66 10.30
N THR A 62 28.28 13.83 10.85
CA THR A 62 27.18 14.72 10.40
C THR A 62 27.18 14.97 8.91
N GLN A 63 28.33 15.28 8.30
CA GLN A 63 28.42 15.51 6.85
C GLN A 63 28.11 14.26 6.02
N LYS A 64 28.47 13.06 6.49
CA LYS A 64 28.12 11.81 5.81
C LYS A 64 26.61 11.55 5.90
N VAL A 65 26.01 11.85 7.05
CA VAL A 65 24.56 11.77 7.22
C VAL A 65 23.87 12.71 6.23
N LEU A 66 24.27 13.99 6.17
CA LEU A 66 23.69 14.95 5.23
C LEU A 66 23.79 14.48 3.77
N ALA A 67 24.94 13.93 3.34
CA ALA A 67 25.10 13.37 2.01
C ALA A 67 24.12 12.21 1.73
N LEU A 68 23.96 11.29 2.69
CA LEU A 68 22.98 10.20 2.58
C LEU A 68 21.55 10.73 2.51
N LEU A 69 21.21 11.81 3.23
CA LEU A 69 19.89 12.42 3.14
C LEU A 69 19.59 12.97 1.74
N ALA A 70 20.59 13.52 1.03
CA ALA A 70 20.45 13.92 -0.38
C ALA A 70 20.32 12.72 -1.31
N GLU A 71 21.14 11.68 -1.14
CA GLU A 71 21.06 10.45 -1.96
C GLU A 71 19.69 9.77 -1.85
N ARG A 72 19.09 9.77 -0.66
CA ARG A 72 17.72 9.28 -0.42
C ARG A 72 16.66 10.31 -0.80
N GLY A 73 17.06 11.50 -1.26
CA GLY A 73 16.27 12.72 -1.49
C GLY A 73 15.26 13.06 -0.40
N ILE A 74 15.68 12.83 0.84
CA ILE A 74 15.01 13.34 2.04
C ILE A 74 15.21 14.85 2.14
N LEU A 75 16.39 15.33 1.75
CA LEU A 75 16.71 16.75 1.58
C LEU A 75 17.11 17.02 0.13
N ALA A 76 16.83 18.22 -0.36
CA ALA A 76 17.30 18.67 -1.67
C ALA A 76 18.84 18.74 -1.69
N THR A 77 19.46 18.41 -2.82
CA THR A 77 20.93 18.48 -2.98
C THR A 77 21.46 19.87 -2.63
N THR A 78 20.76 20.92 -3.05
CA THR A 78 21.10 22.32 -2.73
C THR A 78 21.09 22.59 -1.23
N ALA A 79 20.09 22.08 -0.50
CA ALA A 79 20.00 22.23 0.95
C ALA A 79 21.18 21.54 1.67
N VAL A 80 21.59 20.36 1.20
CA VAL A 80 22.73 19.62 1.77
C VAL A 80 24.07 20.31 1.48
N GLU A 81 24.25 20.88 0.28
CA GLU A 81 25.43 21.67 -0.06
C GLU A 81 25.54 22.91 0.83
N GLU A 82 24.43 23.64 1.01
CA GLU A 82 24.36 24.83 1.85
C GLU A 82 24.61 24.53 3.34
N LEU A 83 23.96 23.50 3.89
CA LEU A 83 24.18 23.03 5.27
C LEU A 83 25.62 22.53 5.48
N GLY A 84 26.16 21.81 4.49
CA GLY A 84 27.55 21.32 4.51
C GLY A 84 28.56 22.46 4.56
N ALA A 85 28.39 23.47 3.70
CA ALA A 85 29.23 24.66 3.68
C ALA A 85 29.17 25.44 5.00
N ALA A 86 27.97 25.64 5.55
CA ALA A 86 27.78 26.29 6.85
C ALA A 86 28.43 25.50 7.99
N TYR A 87 28.30 24.17 8.00
CA TYR A 87 28.94 23.32 9.02
C TYR A 87 30.46 23.46 9.01
N VAL A 88 31.07 23.43 7.82
CA VAL A 88 32.53 23.63 7.68
C VAL A 88 32.96 25.00 8.18
N PHE A 89 32.23 26.06 7.79
CA PHE A 89 32.53 27.42 8.21
C PHE A 89 32.45 27.58 9.74
N LEU A 90 31.35 27.16 10.35
CA LEU A 90 31.10 27.29 11.78
C LEU A 90 32.10 26.46 12.61
N ARG A 91 32.43 25.23 12.19
CA ARG A 91 33.46 24.42 12.87
C ARG A 91 34.85 25.05 12.74
N ARG A 92 35.18 25.64 11.59
CA ARG A 92 36.44 26.38 11.44
C ARG A 92 36.49 27.55 12.41
N LEU A 93 35.44 28.37 12.47
CA LEU A 93 35.34 29.51 13.38
C LEU A 93 35.45 29.07 14.84
N GLU A 94 34.67 28.07 15.25
CA GLU A 94 34.73 27.47 16.60
C GLU A 94 36.16 27.07 16.96
N HIS A 95 36.87 26.35 16.09
CA HIS A 95 38.25 25.96 16.38
C HIS A 95 39.19 27.17 16.55
N ARG A 96 39.02 28.26 15.78
CA ARG A 96 39.85 29.47 15.94
C ARG A 96 39.55 30.19 17.25
N LEU A 97 38.28 30.23 17.66
CA LEU A 97 37.88 30.76 18.96
C LEU A 97 38.55 29.99 20.10
N GLN A 98 38.60 28.66 19.99
CA GLN A 98 39.24 27.80 20.99
C GLN A 98 40.76 27.96 21.03
N TYR A 99 41.40 28.26 19.90
CA TYR A 99 42.85 28.47 19.83
C TYR A 99 43.34 29.76 20.49
N LEU A 100 42.47 30.76 20.74
CA LEU A 100 42.88 32.01 21.38
C LEU A 100 43.45 31.77 22.79
N ASP A 101 42.72 31.00 23.60
CA ASP A 101 43.03 30.77 25.01
C ASP A 101 43.23 29.29 25.36
N ASP A 102 43.35 28.42 24.34
CA ASP A 102 43.32 26.95 24.49
C ASP A 102 42.14 26.46 25.35
N ALA A 103 40.98 27.10 25.15
CA ALA A 103 39.79 26.94 25.98
C ALA A 103 38.61 26.40 25.18
N GLN A 104 37.75 25.61 25.82
CA GLN A 104 36.52 25.10 25.20
C GLN A 104 35.42 26.18 25.13
N THR A 105 35.69 27.27 24.40
CA THR A 105 34.75 28.36 24.17
C THR A 105 33.96 28.18 22.87
N HIS A 106 32.75 28.74 22.85
CA HIS A 106 31.87 28.84 21.69
C HIS A 106 31.38 30.28 21.47
N ASP A 107 31.78 31.21 22.32
CA ASP A 107 31.34 32.60 22.28
C ASP A 107 32.33 33.45 21.48
N LEU A 108 31.78 34.38 20.70
CA LEU A 108 32.58 35.38 20.00
C LEU A 108 33.32 36.28 21.00
N PRO A 109 34.57 36.67 20.71
CA PRO A 109 35.35 37.51 21.60
C PRO A 109 34.75 38.92 21.70
N GLN A 110 34.90 39.54 22.88
CA GLN A 110 34.43 40.91 23.13
C GLN A 110 35.50 41.97 22.87
N SER A 111 36.78 41.60 22.96
CA SER A 111 37.88 42.54 22.75
C SER A 111 38.10 42.80 21.25
N ALA A 112 38.33 44.05 20.87
CA ALA A 112 38.56 44.42 19.47
C ALA A 112 39.84 43.77 18.90
N ALA A 113 40.84 43.52 19.74
CA ALA A 113 42.08 42.85 19.35
C ALA A 113 41.82 41.38 18.97
N ASP A 114 41.11 40.64 19.82
CA ASP A 114 40.80 39.23 19.58
C ASP A 114 39.81 39.06 18.42
N GLN A 115 38.86 39.98 18.27
CA GLN A 115 37.94 40.03 17.13
C GLN A 115 38.68 40.13 15.80
N GLN A 116 39.70 40.99 15.73
CA GLN A 116 40.53 41.15 14.53
C GLN A 116 41.41 39.93 14.27
N LEU A 117 42.04 39.35 15.31
CA LEU A 117 42.83 38.12 15.20
C LEU A 117 42.00 36.95 14.63
N ILE A 118 40.77 36.79 15.11
CA ILE A 118 39.86 35.75 14.61
C ILE A 118 39.47 36.00 13.16
N ALA A 119 39.22 37.25 12.78
CA ALA A 119 38.91 37.61 11.39
C ALA A 119 40.07 37.23 10.45
N GLU A 120 41.30 37.60 10.80
CA GLU A 120 42.50 37.26 10.03
C GLU A 120 42.74 35.75 9.98
N ALA A 121 42.59 35.04 11.09
CA ALA A 121 42.73 33.59 11.16
C ALA A 121 41.65 32.82 10.37
N MET A 122 40.51 33.48 10.10
CA MET A 122 39.45 33.00 9.23
C MET A 122 39.63 33.44 7.76
N GLY A 123 40.56 34.35 7.48
CA GLY A 123 40.89 34.85 6.14
C GLY A 123 40.09 36.09 5.70
N PHE A 124 39.53 36.86 6.64
CA PHE A 124 38.79 38.09 6.39
C PHE A 124 39.64 39.34 6.69
N GLY A 125 39.36 40.45 6.00
CA GLY A 125 40.10 41.70 6.19
C GLY A 125 39.68 42.49 7.43
N SER A 126 38.48 42.23 7.95
CA SER A 126 37.97 42.86 9.17
C SER A 126 36.99 41.97 9.92
N HIS A 127 36.81 42.26 11.21
CA HIS A 127 35.77 41.61 12.01
C HIS A 127 34.36 41.79 11.41
N ALA A 128 34.07 42.94 10.81
CA ALA A 128 32.78 43.21 10.16
C ALA A 128 32.51 42.29 8.95
N GLU A 129 33.53 42.01 8.15
CA GLU A 129 33.44 41.06 7.03
C GLU A 129 33.18 39.63 7.53
N LEU A 130 33.89 39.21 8.58
CA LEU A 130 33.67 37.90 9.20
C LEU A 130 32.23 37.77 9.73
N MET A 131 31.71 38.80 10.41
CA MET A 131 30.35 38.80 10.95
C MET A 131 29.31 38.72 9.84
N THR A 132 29.52 39.41 8.72
CA THR A 132 28.63 39.34 7.55
C THR A 132 28.58 37.92 6.96
N ALA A 133 29.74 37.26 6.86
CA ALA A 133 29.82 35.87 6.41
C ALA A 133 29.17 34.89 7.40
N LEU A 134 29.39 35.09 8.70
CA LEU A 134 28.77 34.31 9.76
C LEU A 134 27.25 34.43 9.72
N ASP A 135 26.70 35.64 9.64
CA ASP A 135 25.26 35.88 9.61
C ASP A 135 24.62 35.30 8.35
N THR A 136 25.34 35.30 7.21
CA THR A 136 24.88 34.64 5.99
C THR A 136 24.72 33.13 6.18
N HIS A 137 25.73 32.46 6.75
CA HIS A 137 25.64 31.03 7.05
C HIS A 137 24.56 30.72 8.08
N ARG A 138 24.46 31.51 9.14
CA ARG A 138 23.43 31.31 10.19
C ARG A 138 22.02 31.48 9.63
N ARG A 139 21.78 32.48 8.78
CA ARG A 139 20.49 32.67 8.12
C ARG A 139 20.11 31.47 7.25
N ILE A 140 21.05 30.93 6.48
CA ILE A 140 20.84 29.74 5.65
C ILE A 140 20.49 28.53 6.53
N VAL A 141 21.24 28.30 7.61
CA VAL A 141 20.97 27.19 8.54
C VAL A 141 19.59 27.35 9.17
N SER A 142 19.25 28.54 9.67
CA SER A 142 17.94 28.79 10.26
C SER A 142 16.80 28.61 9.25
N GLN A 143 16.99 29.04 7.99
CA GLN A 143 16.01 28.81 6.93
C GLN A 143 15.76 27.32 6.68
N HIS A 144 16.80 26.50 6.61
CA HIS A 144 16.64 25.04 6.47
C HIS A 144 16.09 24.40 7.72
N PHE A 145 16.53 24.85 8.89
CA PHE A 145 16.01 24.37 10.17
C PHE A 145 14.51 24.65 10.29
N ASP A 146 14.07 25.86 9.94
CA ASP A 146 12.65 26.23 9.92
C ASP A 146 11.89 25.55 8.78
N SER A 147 12.51 25.28 7.63
CA SER A 147 11.86 24.47 6.59
C SER A 147 11.65 23.01 7.03
N VAL A 148 12.55 22.47 7.86
CA VAL A 148 12.46 21.08 8.35
C VAL A 148 11.57 20.99 9.60
N PHE A 149 11.57 22.01 10.45
CA PHE A 149 10.97 21.97 11.79
C PHE A 149 9.98 23.11 12.11
N GLY A 150 9.81 24.07 11.21
CA GLY A 150 8.86 25.18 11.39
C GLY A 150 7.46 24.64 11.65
N ASP A 151 6.79 25.20 12.65
CA ASP A 151 5.40 24.88 12.94
C ASP A 151 4.53 25.69 11.99
N PRO A 152 3.76 25.07 11.08
CA PRO A 152 2.82 25.81 10.23
C PRO A 152 1.69 26.47 11.03
N SER A 153 1.67 26.31 12.37
CA SER A 153 0.65 26.84 13.28
C SER A 153 0.85 28.28 13.75
N ASP A 154 1.97 28.94 13.43
CA ASP A 154 2.19 30.34 13.86
C ASP A 154 1.38 31.36 13.03
N GLU A 155 0.68 30.92 12.00
CA GLU A 155 -0.33 31.72 11.27
C GLU A 155 -1.74 31.21 11.58
N ASP A 156 -2.61 32.12 12.06
CA ASP A 156 -4.04 31.87 12.24
C ASP A 156 -4.65 31.42 10.90
N HIS A 157 -5.31 30.26 10.87
CA HIS A 157 -6.04 29.80 9.70
C HIS A 157 -7.38 30.53 9.64
N SER A 158 -7.81 30.90 8.43
CA SER A 158 -9.11 31.55 8.18
C SER A 158 -10.33 30.77 8.72
N LEU A 159 -10.19 29.47 9.01
CA LEU A 159 -11.24 28.57 9.46
C LEU A 159 -11.07 28.16 10.93
N ASP A 160 -10.12 28.75 11.67
CA ASP A 160 -9.93 28.47 13.09
C ASP A 160 -11.20 28.81 13.89
N ALA A 161 -11.83 29.95 13.60
CA ALA A 161 -13.10 30.34 14.21
C ALA A 161 -14.23 29.35 13.90
N THR A 162 -14.22 28.75 12.70
CA THR A 162 -15.20 27.72 12.30
C THR A 162 -15.09 26.46 13.16
N TRP A 163 -13.86 26.02 13.48
CA TRP A 163 -13.66 24.87 14.36
C TRP A 163 -13.93 25.20 15.83
N GLN A 164 -13.46 26.35 16.32
CA GLN A 164 -13.69 26.77 17.71
C GLN A 164 -15.19 26.97 18.01
N GLY A 165 -15.93 27.47 17.01
CA GLY A 165 -17.38 27.63 17.05
C GLY A 165 -18.17 26.43 16.53
N ALA A 166 -17.56 25.24 16.38
CA ALA A 166 -18.17 24.09 15.69
C ALA A 166 -19.53 23.66 16.26
N GLU A 167 -19.81 23.90 17.55
CA GLU A 167 -21.09 23.56 18.18
C GLU A 167 -22.25 24.49 17.76
N ASP A 168 -21.97 25.66 17.19
CA ASP A 168 -22.97 26.54 16.58
C ASP A 168 -23.15 26.23 15.08
N ILE A 169 -23.97 25.21 14.83
CA ILE A 169 -24.25 24.69 13.48
C ILE A 169 -24.78 25.79 12.55
N GLU A 170 -25.58 26.73 13.05
CA GLU A 170 -26.20 27.78 12.24
C GLU A 170 -25.15 28.79 11.75
N THR A 171 -24.09 29.04 12.53
CA THR A 171 -22.96 29.89 12.13
C THR A 171 -21.97 29.17 11.22
N VAL A 172 -21.73 27.86 11.42
CA VAL A 172 -20.77 27.07 10.63
C VAL A 172 -21.29 26.71 9.24
N THR A 173 -22.60 26.42 9.13
CA THR A 173 -23.24 26.01 7.87
C THR A 173 -22.99 26.98 6.69
N PRO A 174 -23.20 28.30 6.81
CA PRO A 174 -22.96 29.22 5.70
C PRO A 174 -21.48 29.24 5.26
N VAL A 175 -20.54 29.14 6.20
CA VAL A 175 -19.09 29.10 5.89
C VAL A 175 -18.74 27.88 5.04
N LEU A 176 -19.26 26.70 5.37
CA LEU A 176 -19.09 25.51 4.54
C LEU A 176 -19.78 25.68 3.17
N GLY A 177 -20.93 26.35 3.11
CA GLY A 177 -21.58 26.67 1.84
C GLY A 177 -20.72 27.53 0.92
N GLU A 178 -20.06 28.56 1.46
CA GLU A 178 -19.15 29.45 0.73
C GLU A 178 -17.90 28.75 0.22
N LEU A 179 -17.42 27.73 0.94
CA LEU A 179 -16.30 26.87 0.52
C LEU A 179 -16.66 25.86 -0.58
N GLY A 180 -17.95 25.73 -0.94
CA GLY A 180 -18.40 24.86 -2.03
C GLY A 180 -18.92 23.48 -1.60
N TYR A 181 -19.18 23.25 -0.30
CA TYR A 181 -19.86 22.04 0.16
C TYR A 181 -21.32 22.01 -0.31
N ARG A 182 -21.79 20.88 -0.84
CA ARG A 182 -23.16 20.74 -1.39
C ARG A 182 -24.18 20.47 -0.30
N HIS A 183 -23.75 19.88 0.80
CA HIS A 183 -24.56 19.56 1.98
C HIS A 183 -23.93 20.15 3.25
N PRO A 184 -23.76 21.49 3.31
CA PRO A 184 -22.95 22.15 4.33
C PRO A 184 -23.46 21.91 5.76
N ARG A 185 -24.78 21.81 5.94
CA ARG A 185 -25.39 21.51 7.24
C ARG A 185 -24.96 20.14 7.78
N SER A 186 -24.85 19.13 6.93
CA SER A 186 -24.42 17.79 7.34
C SER A 186 -22.94 17.79 7.78
N GLY A 187 -22.09 18.55 7.08
CA GLY A 187 -20.71 18.78 7.48
C GLY A 187 -20.62 19.51 8.83
N ALA A 188 -21.40 20.57 9.03
CA ALA A 188 -21.46 21.32 10.28
C ALA A 188 -21.93 20.46 11.45
N GLU A 189 -22.99 19.66 11.28
CA GLU A 189 -23.48 18.70 12.27
C GLU A 189 -22.40 17.66 12.65
N ARG A 190 -21.60 17.19 11.68
CA ARG A 190 -20.52 16.25 11.96
C ARG A 190 -19.36 16.90 12.73
N LEU A 191 -18.97 18.13 12.37
CA LEU A 191 -17.96 18.89 13.11
C LEU A 191 -18.42 19.15 14.56
N ALA A 192 -19.66 19.59 14.75
CA ALA A 192 -20.27 19.80 16.06
C ALA A 192 -20.24 18.51 16.90
N SER A 193 -20.58 17.36 16.30
CA SER A 193 -20.58 16.06 16.98
C SER A 193 -19.19 15.68 17.49
N ILE A 194 -18.14 15.87 16.67
CA ILE A 194 -16.76 15.59 17.08
C ILE A 194 -16.31 16.55 18.18
N HIS A 195 -16.59 17.85 18.03
CA HIS A 195 -16.22 18.88 19.00
C HIS A 195 -16.92 18.69 20.37
N ALA A 196 -18.18 18.24 20.35
CA ALA A 196 -18.93 17.92 21.56
C ALA A 196 -18.54 16.57 22.18
N SER A 197 -17.82 15.71 21.45
CA SER A 197 -17.54 14.34 21.90
C SER A 197 -16.64 14.30 23.14
N PRO A 198 -16.89 13.39 24.11
CA PRO A 198 -15.98 13.18 25.23
C PRO A 198 -14.57 12.78 24.77
N ARG A 199 -14.48 12.07 23.63
CA ARG A 199 -13.22 11.60 23.06
C ARG A 199 -12.29 12.75 22.68
N TYR A 200 -12.82 13.84 22.14
CA TYR A 200 -12.08 15.05 21.83
C TYR A 200 -11.89 15.95 23.06
N ARG A 201 -12.94 16.17 23.87
CA ARG A 201 -12.88 17.04 25.06
C ARG A 201 -11.87 16.58 26.11
N GLN A 202 -11.62 15.27 26.19
CA GLN A 202 -10.65 14.67 27.12
C GLN A 202 -9.24 14.50 26.53
N LEU A 203 -8.96 15.01 25.32
CA LEU A 203 -7.61 14.94 24.76
C LEU A 203 -6.64 15.77 25.62
N PRO A 204 -5.42 15.26 25.87
CA PRO A 204 -4.35 16.06 26.47
C PRO A 204 -4.09 17.33 25.65
N ASN A 205 -3.82 18.46 26.32
CA ASN A 205 -3.70 19.78 25.68
C ASN A 205 -2.75 19.82 24.47
N ASN A 206 -1.63 19.09 24.53
CA ASN A 206 -0.67 19.00 23.43
C ASN A 206 -1.21 18.24 22.20
N ILE A 207 -2.09 17.26 22.40
CA ILE A 207 -2.74 16.52 21.30
C ILE A 207 -3.95 17.31 20.80
N LYS A 208 -4.72 17.89 21.72
CA LYS A 208 -5.88 18.74 21.41
C LYS A 208 -5.47 19.92 20.53
N GLY A 209 -4.43 20.67 20.88
CA GLY A 209 -3.96 21.78 20.05
C GLY A 209 -3.54 21.37 18.63
N ARG A 210 -2.96 20.18 18.45
CA ARG A 210 -2.65 19.63 17.12
C ARG A 210 -3.90 19.26 16.34
N PHE A 211 -4.89 18.69 17.03
CA PHE A 211 -6.19 18.39 16.43
C PHE A 211 -6.88 19.69 15.98
N ASP A 212 -6.88 20.70 16.84
CA ASP A 212 -7.50 22.01 16.61
C ASP A 212 -6.86 22.75 15.43
N ALA A 213 -5.54 22.70 15.31
CA ALA A 213 -4.84 23.27 14.16
C ALA A 213 -5.08 22.49 12.86
N LEU A 214 -5.41 21.19 12.93
CA LEU A 214 -5.53 20.35 11.75
C LEU A 214 -6.92 20.38 11.11
N ILE A 215 -7.99 20.45 11.90
CA ILE A 215 -9.37 20.42 11.37
C ILE A 215 -9.66 21.53 10.35
N PRO A 216 -9.29 22.80 10.57
CA PRO A 216 -9.41 23.87 9.57
C PRO A 216 -8.79 23.51 8.22
N ARG A 217 -7.57 22.94 8.24
CA ARG A 217 -6.83 22.51 7.05
C ARG A 217 -7.48 21.30 6.38
N VAL A 218 -8.09 20.40 7.15
CA VAL A 218 -8.88 19.26 6.62
C VAL A 218 -10.12 19.77 5.89
N ILE A 219 -10.82 20.76 6.44
CA ILE A 219 -12.01 21.38 5.82
C ILE A 219 -11.62 22.03 4.49
N GLU A 220 -10.52 22.78 4.45
CA GLU A 220 -10.03 23.42 3.22
C GLU A 220 -9.58 22.38 2.18
N ALA A 221 -8.82 21.38 2.59
CA ALA A 221 -8.32 20.34 1.70
C ALA A 221 -9.46 19.53 1.07
N ALA A 222 -10.49 19.16 1.86
CA ALA A 222 -11.65 18.45 1.35
C ALA A 222 -12.49 19.30 0.38
N ALA A 223 -12.64 20.61 0.65
CA ALA A 223 -13.35 21.55 -0.22
C ALA A 223 -12.71 21.65 -1.62
N SER A 224 -11.40 21.43 -1.71
CA SER A 224 -10.64 21.49 -2.97
C SER A 224 -10.81 20.24 -3.86
N THR A 225 -11.59 19.24 -3.43
CA THR A 225 -11.78 17.97 -4.17
C THR A 225 -13.11 17.93 -4.94
N PRO A 226 -13.27 17.05 -5.96
CA PRO A 226 -14.51 16.96 -6.75
C PRO A 226 -15.77 16.53 -5.95
N GLY A 227 -15.58 15.88 -4.80
CA GLY A 227 -16.66 15.39 -3.93
C GLY A 227 -16.47 15.85 -2.49
N PRO A 228 -16.62 17.16 -2.20
CA PRO A 228 -16.13 17.74 -0.94
C PRO A 228 -16.85 17.18 0.30
N ASP A 229 -18.16 16.96 0.23
CA ASP A 229 -18.96 16.45 1.35
C ASP A 229 -18.52 15.04 1.80
N ASP A 230 -18.41 14.10 0.86
CA ASP A 230 -17.95 12.73 1.12
C ASP A 230 -16.49 12.70 1.57
N THR A 231 -15.67 13.57 0.98
CA THR A 231 -14.25 13.68 1.31
C THR A 231 -14.07 14.17 2.74
N LEU A 232 -14.79 15.21 3.14
CA LEU A 232 -14.77 15.73 4.51
C LEU A 232 -15.23 14.65 5.49
N ALA A 233 -16.35 13.97 5.22
CA ALA A 233 -16.84 12.91 6.10
C ALA A 233 -15.79 11.82 6.33
N ARG A 234 -15.13 11.34 5.26
CA ARG A 234 -14.07 10.31 5.34
C ARG A 234 -12.81 10.83 6.03
N CYS A 235 -12.41 12.07 5.78
CA CYS A 235 -11.30 12.71 6.49
C CYS A 235 -11.58 12.83 7.99
N LEU A 236 -12.80 13.21 8.38
CA LEU A 236 -13.21 13.30 9.78
C LEU A 236 -13.23 11.91 10.45
N ASP A 237 -13.69 10.86 9.76
CA ASP A 237 -13.57 9.48 10.24
C ASP A 237 -12.10 9.10 10.53
N LEU A 238 -11.18 9.45 9.62
CA LEU A 238 -9.74 9.25 9.84
C LEU A 238 -9.26 10.04 11.06
N MET A 239 -9.64 11.32 11.18
CA MET A 239 -9.23 12.17 12.31
C MET A 239 -9.68 11.59 13.64
N GLU A 240 -10.91 11.09 13.74
CA GLU A 240 -11.39 10.42 14.95
C GLU A 240 -10.59 9.15 15.25
N ALA A 241 -10.28 8.35 14.22
CA ALA A 241 -9.49 7.12 14.34
C ALA A 241 -8.07 7.40 14.86
N ILE A 242 -7.41 8.46 14.38
CA ILE A 242 -6.06 8.85 14.79
C ILE A 242 -6.03 9.88 15.93
N GLY A 243 -7.16 10.37 16.42
CA GLY A 243 -7.24 11.55 17.29
C GLY A 243 -6.48 11.46 18.62
N ARG A 244 -6.19 10.25 19.12
CA ARG A 244 -5.34 10.02 20.30
C ARG A 244 -3.87 9.78 19.97
N ARG A 245 -3.53 9.66 18.69
CA ARG A 245 -2.20 9.34 18.17
C ARG A 245 -1.55 10.63 17.69
N GLY A 246 -1.08 11.44 18.64
CA GLY A 246 -0.52 12.77 18.38
C GLY A 246 0.63 12.81 17.37
N ALA A 247 1.29 11.68 17.09
CA ALA A 247 2.29 11.56 16.03
C ALA A 247 1.69 11.73 14.62
N TYR A 248 0.57 11.07 14.34
CA TYR A 248 -0.09 11.16 13.02
C TYR A 248 -0.72 12.54 12.79
N LEU A 249 -1.33 13.13 13.82
CA LEU A 249 -1.85 14.50 13.74
C LEU A 249 -0.74 15.50 13.39
N ALA A 250 0.38 15.41 14.10
CA ALA A 250 1.51 16.28 13.85
C ALA A 250 2.24 16.00 12.53
N LEU A 251 2.18 14.77 12.00
CA LEU A 251 2.66 14.47 10.65
C LEU A 251 1.82 15.23 9.62
N LEU A 252 0.50 15.13 9.69
CA LEU A 252 -0.39 15.81 8.75
C LEU A 252 -0.34 17.33 8.87
N GLN A 253 -0.16 17.85 10.09
CA GLN A 253 0.06 19.28 10.33
C GLN A 253 1.37 19.76 9.70
N GLN A 254 2.47 19.03 9.88
CA GLN A 254 3.80 19.43 9.39
C GLN A 254 3.97 19.30 7.89
N TYR A 255 3.23 18.38 7.25
CA TYR A 255 3.32 18.11 5.82
C TYR A 255 1.98 18.38 5.13
N PRO A 256 1.64 19.65 4.80
CA PRO A 256 0.38 19.98 4.11
C PRO A 256 0.20 19.27 2.76
N GLN A 257 1.30 18.93 2.07
CA GLN A 257 1.21 18.09 0.87
C GLN A 257 0.69 16.68 1.16
N ALA A 258 1.02 16.10 2.31
CA ALA A 258 0.54 14.78 2.72
C ALA A 258 -0.96 14.85 3.07
N LEU A 259 -1.40 15.92 3.73
CA LEU A 259 -2.81 16.16 3.99
C LEU A 259 -3.63 16.28 2.70
N ARG A 260 -3.12 17.03 1.70
CA ARG A 260 -3.77 17.13 0.38
C ARG A 260 -3.89 15.77 -0.30
N ARG A 261 -2.83 14.96 -0.30
CA ARG A 261 -2.87 13.59 -0.85
C ARG A 261 -3.87 12.69 -0.12
N VAL A 262 -3.96 12.83 1.20
CA VAL A 262 -4.98 12.13 1.99
C VAL A 262 -6.37 12.57 1.52
N ALA A 263 -6.64 13.87 1.36
CA ALA A 263 -7.92 14.34 0.82
C ALA A 263 -8.20 13.81 -0.60
N ASP A 264 -7.22 13.81 -1.49
CA ASP A 264 -7.35 13.26 -2.85
C ASP A 264 -7.70 11.77 -2.83
N LEU A 265 -7.00 10.97 -2.02
CA LEU A 265 -7.30 9.55 -1.80
C LEU A 265 -8.71 9.35 -1.24
N MET A 266 -9.08 10.14 -0.22
CA MET A 266 -10.39 10.07 0.42
C MET A 266 -11.50 10.42 -0.55
N SER A 267 -11.26 11.33 -1.49
CA SER A 267 -12.19 11.69 -2.56
C SER A 267 -12.32 10.57 -3.59
N ALA A 268 -11.18 10.07 -4.07
CA ALA A 268 -11.11 9.13 -5.19
C ALA A 268 -11.57 7.71 -4.85
N SER A 269 -11.36 7.24 -3.61
CA SER A 269 -11.66 5.86 -3.24
C SER A 269 -12.21 5.73 -1.82
N ARG A 270 -13.46 5.26 -1.73
CA ARG A 270 -14.06 4.87 -0.45
C ARG A 270 -13.36 3.68 0.19
N TRP A 271 -12.97 2.68 -0.62
CA TRP A 271 -12.20 1.54 -0.14
C TRP A 271 -10.84 1.99 0.41
N GLY A 272 -10.13 2.86 -0.32
CA GLY A 272 -8.87 3.46 0.11
C GLY A 272 -8.99 4.24 1.43
N ALA A 273 -10.06 5.02 1.58
CA ALA A 273 -10.37 5.73 2.81
C ALA A 273 -10.54 4.79 4.02
N GLN A 274 -11.33 3.72 3.85
CA GLN A 274 -11.52 2.69 4.88
C GLN A 274 -10.21 1.97 5.19
N PHE A 275 -9.43 1.64 4.16
CA PHE A 275 -8.15 0.96 4.30
C PHE A 275 -7.14 1.80 5.08
N LEU A 276 -6.96 3.08 4.74
CA LEU A 276 -6.08 4.00 5.47
C LEU A 276 -6.55 4.23 6.91
N THR A 277 -7.87 4.34 7.12
CA THR A 277 -8.45 4.50 8.47
C THR A 277 -8.19 3.28 9.36
N ARG A 278 -8.25 2.07 8.79
CA ARG A 278 -7.95 0.81 9.49
C ARG A 278 -6.44 0.61 9.71
N HIS A 279 -5.60 1.12 8.81
CA HIS A 279 -4.15 1.02 8.86
C HIS A 279 -3.46 2.40 8.83
N PRO A 280 -3.57 3.24 9.88
CA PRO A 280 -3.01 4.60 9.87
C PRO A 280 -1.49 4.68 9.75
N ILE A 281 -0.77 3.57 9.95
CA ILE A 281 0.67 3.49 9.72
C ILE A 281 1.05 3.80 8.28
N LEU A 282 0.11 3.63 7.34
CA LEU A 282 0.28 3.94 5.93
C LEU A 282 0.34 5.45 5.64
N LEU A 283 0.04 6.32 6.61
CA LEU A 283 0.27 7.76 6.48
C LEU A 283 1.75 8.09 6.22
N ASP A 284 2.67 7.25 6.67
CA ASP A 284 4.11 7.38 6.38
C ASP A 284 4.39 7.30 4.87
N GLU A 285 3.62 6.51 4.13
CA GLU A 285 3.76 6.33 2.68
C GLU A 285 3.32 7.59 1.92
N MET A 286 2.45 8.43 2.51
CA MET A 286 2.00 9.69 1.90
C MET A 286 3.08 10.77 1.88
N LEU A 287 4.15 10.61 2.67
CA LEU A 287 5.24 11.58 2.80
C LEU A 287 6.17 11.62 1.60
N ASP A 288 6.42 10.49 0.93
CA ASP A 288 7.40 10.42 -0.16
C ASP A 288 6.72 10.24 -1.52
N ALA A 289 6.64 11.32 -2.28
CA ALA A 289 6.10 11.33 -3.65
C ALA A 289 6.74 10.28 -4.56
N ARG A 290 8.06 10.11 -4.45
CA ARG A 290 8.83 9.35 -5.44
C ARG A 290 8.64 7.84 -5.28
N ASN A 291 8.41 7.40 -4.04
CA ASN A 291 8.10 6.00 -3.76
C ASN A 291 6.71 5.60 -4.24
N LEU A 292 5.80 6.56 -4.43
CA LEU A 292 4.45 6.30 -4.91
C LEU A 292 4.42 6.12 -6.43
N ASP A 293 5.31 6.76 -7.19
CA ASP A 293 5.31 6.69 -8.67
C ASP A 293 6.23 5.60 -9.25
N THR A 294 7.07 4.98 -8.42
CA THR A 294 8.05 3.98 -8.89
C THR A 294 7.43 2.58 -8.93
N ALA A 295 7.63 1.87 -10.05
CA ALA A 295 7.20 0.48 -10.17
C ALA A 295 7.87 -0.42 -9.10
N PRO A 296 7.13 -1.34 -8.45
CA PRO A 296 7.70 -2.23 -7.44
C PRO A 296 8.81 -3.12 -8.00
N ASP A 297 9.98 -3.16 -7.33
CA ASP A 297 10.97 -4.22 -7.52
C ASP A 297 10.61 -5.40 -6.62
N TRP A 298 9.83 -6.34 -7.18
CA TRP A 298 9.38 -7.52 -6.46
C TRP A 298 10.51 -8.46 -6.02
N LYS A 299 11.63 -8.48 -6.76
CA LYS A 299 12.77 -9.32 -6.41
C LYS A 299 13.47 -8.75 -5.18
N ALA A 300 13.72 -7.43 -5.17
CA ALA A 300 14.29 -6.74 -4.02
C ALA A 300 13.35 -6.82 -2.80
N PHE A 301 12.05 -6.60 -3.01
CA PHE A 301 11.04 -6.69 -1.95
C PHE A 301 11.02 -8.08 -1.31
N ARG A 302 10.96 -9.16 -2.10
CA ARG A 302 11.01 -10.55 -1.62
C ARG A 302 12.26 -10.81 -0.78
N ALA A 303 13.43 -10.38 -1.25
CA ALA A 303 14.70 -10.60 -0.55
C ALA A 303 14.77 -9.82 0.77
N ALA A 304 14.32 -8.56 0.77
CA ALA A 304 14.30 -7.71 1.95
C ALA A 304 13.34 -8.26 3.02
N LEU A 305 12.10 -8.58 2.64
CA LEU A 305 11.11 -9.15 3.54
C LEU A 305 11.55 -10.51 4.08
N GLY A 306 12.11 -11.38 3.23
CA GLY A 306 12.67 -12.67 3.67
C GLY A 306 13.75 -12.50 4.75
N SER A 307 14.69 -11.57 4.54
CA SER A 307 15.76 -11.27 5.50
C SER A 307 15.23 -10.70 6.82
N GLU A 308 14.23 -9.80 6.75
CA GLU A 308 13.58 -9.23 7.93
C GLU A 308 12.85 -10.31 8.75
N LEU A 309 12.12 -11.21 8.09
CA LEU A 309 11.42 -12.32 8.74
C LEU A 309 12.38 -13.33 9.39
N GLU A 310 13.53 -13.58 8.77
CA GLU A 310 14.58 -14.43 9.37
C GLU A 310 15.20 -13.81 10.61
N ALA A 311 15.46 -12.49 10.60
CA ALA A 311 16.03 -11.77 11.74
C ALA A 311 15.09 -11.74 12.97
N LEU A 312 13.78 -11.94 12.75
CA LEU A 312 12.76 -11.96 13.81
C LEU A 312 12.55 -13.34 14.44
N GLU A 313 13.19 -14.39 13.95
CA GLU A 313 13.09 -15.72 14.58
C GLU A 313 13.68 -15.69 16.01
N PRO A 314 13.00 -16.26 17.04
CA PRO A 314 11.83 -17.13 16.99
C PRO A 314 10.47 -16.45 17.23
N ASP A 315 10.34 -15.13 17.13
CA ASP A 315 9.10 -14.39 17.39
C ASP A 315 8.10 -14.49 16.21
N MET A 316 7.19 -15.45 16.32
CA MET A 316 6.18 -15.72 15.27
C MET A 316 5.15 -14.59 15.14
N GLU A 317 4.76 -13.99 16.25
CA GLU A 317 3.75 -12.93 16.25
C GLU A 317 4.30 -11.70 15.53
N ARG A 318 5.55 -11.33 15.82
CA ARG A 318 6.20 -10.23 15.10
C ARG A 318 6.45 -10.54 13.63
N GLN A 319 6.81 -11.77 13.27
CA GLN A 319 6.90 -12.21 11.87
C GLN A 319 5.54 -12.05 11.15
N MET A 320 4.44 -12.43 11.80
CA MET A 320 3.09 -12.27 11.26
C MET A 320 2.68 -10.80 11.07
N ASP A 321 3.02 -9.93 12.04
CA ASP A 321 2.74 -8.51 11.98
C ASP A 321 3.55 -7.81 10.88
N VAL A 322 4.86 -8.07 10.79
CA VAL A 322 5.73 -7.47 9.75
C VAL A 322 5.28 -7.86 8.35
N MET A 323 4.90 -9.12 8.14
CA MET A 323 4.39 -9.54 6.82
C MET A 323 3.12 -8.78 6.42
N ARG A 324 2.22 -8.51 7.37
CA ARG A 324 1.01 -7.71 7.15
C ARG A 324 1.33 -6.23 6.91
N GLU A 325 2.18 -5.64 7.75
CA GLU A 325 2.64 -4.26 7.60
C GLU A 325 3.23 -4.02 6.19
N GLN A 326 4.11 -4.92 5.74
CA GLN A 326 4.76 -4.83 4.43
C GLN A 326 3.78 -5.10 3.28
N HIS A 327 2.86 -6.07 3.43
CA HIS A 327 1.79 -6.29 2.47
C HIS A 327 0.88 -5.06 2.31
N HIS A 328 0.39 -4.50 3.42
CA HIS A 328 -0.49 -3.33 3.39
C HIS A 328 0.20 -2.11 2.79
N ALA A 329 1.49 -1.92 3.08
CA ALA A 329 2.29 -0.86 2.46
C ALA A 329 2.35 -0.99 0.93
N GLN A 330 2.58 -2.20 0.41
CA GLN A 330 2.61 -2.42 -1.05
C GLN A 330 1.23 -2.27 -1.68
N VAL A 331 0.17 -2.81 -1.06
CA VAL A 331 -1.21 -2.62 -1.52
C VAL A 331 -1.56 -1.13 -1.57
N PHE A 332 -1.15 -0.36 -0.58
CA PHE A 332 -1.39 1.08 -0.54
C PHE A 332 -0.64 1.84 -1.64
N ARG A 333 0.63 1.51 -1.90
CA ARG A 333 1.38 2.08 -3.02
C ARG A 333 0.72 1.78 -4.37
N LEU A 334 0.30 0.54 -4.58
CA LEU A 334 -0.43 0.15 -5.79
C LEU A 334 -1.76 0.91 -5.92
N LEU A 335 -2.48 1.11 -4.81
CA LEU A 335 -3.70 1.93 -4.78
C LEU A 335 -3.43 3.37 -5.21
N THR A 336 -2.37 3.98 -4.73
CA THR A 336 -2.02 5.36 -5.12
C THR A 336 -1.67 5.47 -6.60
N GLN A 337 -0.95 4.48 -7.15
CA GLN A 337 -0.60 4.43 -8.58
C GLN A 337 -1.84 4.23 -9.46
N ASP A 338 -2.74 3.36 -9.03
CA ASP A 338 -4.01 3.07 -9.69
C ASP A 338 -4.92 4.30 -9.73
N ILE A 339 -5.10 4.99 -8.59
CA ILE A 339 -5.88 6.25 -8.53
C ILE A 339 -5.24 7.35 -9.39
N ALA A 340 -3.91 7.41 -9.44
CA ALA A 340 -3.18 8.34 -10.30
C ALA A 340 -3.24 7.96 -11.80
N GLY A 341 -3.86 6.83 -12.16
CA GLY A 341 -3.98 6.37 -13.55
C GLY A 341 -2.69 5.81 -14.14
N LEU A 342 -1.70 5.48 -13.30
CA LEU A 342 -0.40 4.94 -13.73
C LEU A 342 -0.45 3.43 -14.05
N LEU A 343 -1.49 2.74 -13.60
CA LEU A 343 -1.67 1.30 -13.80
C LEU A 343 -2.97 1.03 -14.56
N THR A 344 -2.92 0.11 -15.53
CA THR A 344 -4.14 -0.52 -16.04
C THR A 344 -4.64 -1.58 -15.06
N VAL A 345 -5.90 -2.00 -15.19
CA VAL A 345 -6.48 -3.04 -14.32
C VAL A 345 -5.73 -4.36 -14.43
N GLU A 346 -5.24 -4.72 -15.62
CA GLU A 346 -4.43 -5.91 -15.82
C GLU A 346 -3.08 -5.79 -15.11
N LYS A 347 -2.41 -4.64 -15.26
CA LYS A 347 -1.09 -4.45 -14.65
C LYS A 347 -1.19 -4.41 -13.12
N LEU A 348 -2.23 -3.79 -12.58
CA LEU A 348 -2.54 -3.84 -11.16
C LEU A 348 -2.79 -5.27 -10.68
N ALA A 349 -3.59 -6.05 -11.43
CA ALA A 349 -3.88 -7.43 -11.07
C ALA A 349 -2.63 -8.33 -11.09
N ASP A 350 -1.70 -8.11 -12.05
CA ASP A 350 -0.39 -8.75 -12.07
C ASP A 350 0.41 -8.43 -10.80
N HIS A 351 0.49 -7.15 -10.41
CA HIS A 351 1.20 -6.71 -9.21
C HIS A 351 0.60 -7.30 -7.93
N LEU A 352 -0.73 -7.30 -7.79
CA LEU A 352 -1.41 -7.89 -6.64
C LEU A 352 -1.21 -9.41 -6.59
N SER A 353 -1.19 -10.08 -7.75
CA SER A 353 -0.97 -11.53 -7.84
C SER A 353 0.47 -11.91 -7.48
N GLU A 354 1.46 -11.15 -7.95
CA GLU A 354 2.87 -11.35 -7.59
C GLU A 354 3.10 -11.11 -6.09
N LEU A 355 2.48 -10.06 -5.53
CA LEU A 355 2.52 -9.80 -4.09
C LEU A 355 1.95 -10.98 -3.29
N ALA A 356 0.79 -11.50 -3.69
CA ALA A 356 0.18 -12.67 -3.05
C ALA A 356 1.08 -13.92 -3.14
N ASP A 357 1.69 -14.18 -4.31
CA ASP A 357 2.61 -15.30 -4.49
C ASP A 357 3.85 -15.16 -3.59
N ILE A 358 4.42 -13.96 -3.44
CA ILE A 358 5.53 -13.69 -2.51
C ILE A 358 5.13 -13.98 -1.07
N MET A 359 3.95 -13.51 -0.64
CA MET A 359 3.47 -13.72 0.73
C MET A 359 3.25 -15.20 1.04
N LEU A 360 2.63 -15.93 0.11
CA LEU A 360 2.43 -17.38 0.24
C LEU A 360 3.77 -18.11 0.36
N ASP A 361 4.70 -17.83 -0.54
CA ASP A 361 6.00 -18.52 -0.64
C ASP A 361 6.87 -18.29 0.61
N LEU A 362 6.89 -17.06 1.15
CA LEU A 362 7.60 -16.76 2.40
C LEU A 362 6.91 -17.35 3.65
N THR A 363 5.59 -17.54 3.62
CA THR A 363 4.83 -18.11 4.74
C THR A 363 5.11 -19.61 4.93
N LEU A 364 5.26 -20.38 3.85
CA LEU A 364 5.44 -21.84 3.91
C LEU A 364 6.62 -22.30 4.80
N PRO A 365 7.87 -21.81 4.60
CA PRO A 365 9.00 -22.23 5.45
C PRO A 365 8.84 -21.77 6.91
N LEU A 366 8.18 -20.63 7.15
CA LEU A 366 7.87 -20.17 8.51
C LEU A 366 6.92 -21.13 9.22
N CYS A 367 5.82 -21.53 8.58
CA CYS A 367 4.89 -22.50 9.14
C CYS A 367 5.53 -23.88 9.33
N TRP A 368 6.35 -24.33 8.37
CA TRP A 368 7.03 -25.62 8.44
C TRP A 368 7.99 -25.72 9.62
N ARG A 369 8.83 -24.70 9.86
CA ARG A 369 9.79 -24.67 10.99
C ARG A 369 9.16 -24.88 12.36
N ARG A 370 7.88 -24.54 12.51
CA ARG A 370 7.17 -24.65 13.77
C ARG A 370 6.55 -26.02 14.00
N ILE A 371 6.60 -26.94 13.03
CA ILE A 371 6.25 -28.35 13.25
C ILE A 371 7.46 -28.99 13.93
N LYS A 372 7.31 -29.42 15.20
CA LYS A 372 8.43 -29.87 16.04
C LYS A 372 9.07 -31.17 15.54
N ILE A 373 8.23 -32.16 15.24
CA ILE A 373 8.65 -33.47 14.75
C ILE A 373 8.34 -33.50 13.26
N ARG A 374 9.38 -33.32 12.44
CA ARG A 374 9.30 -33.36 10.98
C ARG A 374 10.12 -34.53 10.48
N HIS A 375 9.62 -35.21 9.46
CA HIS A 375 10.34 -36.31 8.80
C HIS A 375 11.40 -35.80 7.80
N ARG A 376 11.42 -34.49 7.50
CA ARG A 376 12.37 -33.85 6.58
C ARG A 376 12.56 -32.35 6.87
N ASP A 377 13.69 -31.80 6.43
CA ASP A 377 14.02 -30.39 6.64
C ASP A 377 13.20 -29.44 5.76
N THR A 378 13.05 -29.77 4.48
CA THR A 378 12.31 -28.98 3.49
C THR A 378 11.04 -29.72 3.04
N PRO A 379 9.85 -29.08 3.09
CA PRO A 379 8.60 -29.73 2.74
C PRO A 379 8.46 -29.87 1.22
N ARG A 380 7.98 -31.03 0.74
CA ARG A 380 7.54 -31.21 -0.66
C ARG A 380 6.07 -30.83 -0.78
N PHE A 381 5.82 -29.52 -0.75
CA PHE A 381 4.49 -28.93 -0.62
C PHE A 381 4.32 -27.75 -1.58
N ALA A 382 3.14 -27.62 -2.18
CA ALA A 382 2.82 -26.58 -3.14
C ALA A 382 1.44 -25.97 -2.87
N VAL A 383 1.33 -24.67 -3.12
CA VAL A 383 0.07 -23.93 -3.15
C VAL A 383 -0.33 -23.73 -4.61
N ILE A 384 -1.49 -24.26 -4.97
CA ILE A 384 -2.10 -24.09 -6.28
C ILE A 384 -3.22 -23.08 -6.15
N SER A 385 -3.13 -22.00 -6.91
CA SER A 385 -4.14 -20.94 -6.89
C SER A 385 -5.14 -21.13 -8.03
N TYR A 386 -6.42 -20.99 -7.69
CA TYR A 386 -7.56 -21.03 -8.58
C TYR A 386 -8.19 -19.63 -8.71
N GLY A 387 -9.31 -19.54 -9.42
CA GLY A 387 -10.12 -18.33 -9.48
C GLY A 387 -9.32 -17.10 -9.93
N LYS A 388 -9.45 -16.00 -9.19
CA LYS A 388 -8.81 -14.73 -9.56
C LYS A 388 -7.30 -14.77 -9.43
N LEU A 389 -6.75 -15.30 -8.33
CA LEU A 389 -5.29 -15.41 -8.19
C LEU A 389 -4.71 -16.36 -9.25
N GLY A 390 -5.42 -17.45 -9.52
CA GLY A 390 -5.09 -18.39 -10.58
C GLY A 390 -4.97 -17.71 -11.94
N GLY A 391 -5.98 -16.93 -12.32
CA GLY A 391 -6.00 -16.18 -13.58
C GLY A 391 -5.23 -14.86 -13.59
N LYS A 392 -4.44 -14.54 -12.55
CA LYS A 392 -3.75 -13.24 -12.37
C LYS A 392 -4.66 -12.01 -12.48
N GLU A 393 -5.80 -12.13 -11.82
CA GLU A 393 -6.94 -11.24 -11.94
C GLU A 393 -7.38 -10.69 -10.58
N LEU A 394 -6.48 -10.68 -9.58
CA LEU A 394 -6.75 -10.13 -8.26
C LEU A 394 -7.13 -8.65 -8.32
N GLY A 395 -7.96 -8.25 -7.35
CA GLY A 395 -8.21 -6.85 -6.99
C GLY A 395 -8.20 -6.71 -5.46
N TYR A 396 -8.27 -5.48 -4.95
CA TYR A 396 -8.00 -5.17 -3.53
C TYR A 396 -8.76 -5.96 -2.46
N ALA A 397 -10.00 -6.38 -2.75
CA ALA A 397 -10.85 -7.17 -1.86
C ALA A 397 -11.14 -8.55 -2.45
N SER A 398 -10.10 -9.26 -2.88
CA SER A 398 -10.23 -10.60 -3.46
C SER A 398 -9.68 -11.65 -2.53
N ASP A 399 -10.49 -12.67 -2.29
CA ASP A 399 -10.10 -13.87 -1.56
C ASP A 399 -9.05 -14.67 -2.36
N LEU A 400 -8.28 -15.49 -1.64
CA LEU A 400 -7.34 -16.43 -2.23
C LEU A 400 -7.99 -17.82 -2.35
N ASP A 401 -8.43 -18.16 -3.55
CA ASP A 401 -8.86 -19.52 -3.90
C ASP A 401 -7.61 -20.41 -4.02
N ILE A 402 -7.34 -21.27 -3.02
CA ILE A 402 -6.11 -22.08 -2.96
C ILE A 402 -6.35 -23.54 -2.62
N VAL A 403 -5.54 -24.42 -3.21
CA VAL A 403 -5.48 -25.86 -2.97
C VAL A 403 -4.05 -26.24 -2.60
N PHE A 404 -3.90 -27.09 -1.59
CA PHE A 404 -2.60 -27.55 -1.13
C PHE A 404 -2.29 -28.95 -1.66
N LEU A 405 -1.14 -29.07 -2.32
CA LEU A 405 -0.64 -30.35 -2.83
C LEU A 405 0.67 -30.73 -2.15
N TYR A 406 0.92 -32.02 -2.01
CA TYR A 406 2.21 -32.55 -1.59
C TYR A 406 2.63 -33.75 -2.42
N ASP A 407 3.92 -34.06 -2.45
CA ASP A 407 4.46 -35.24 -3.11
C ASP A 407 5.52 -35.89 -2.21
N ASP A 408 5.07 -36.82 -1.37
CA ASP A 408 5.89 -37.43 -0.34
C ASP A 408 5.31 -38.79 0.09
N GLU A 409 6.13 -39.82 0.07
CA GLU A 409 5.75 -41.21 0.34
C GLU A 409 5.91 -41.59 1.83
N ALA A 410 6.41 -40.68 2.67
CA ALA A 410 6.56 -40.97 4.10
C ALA A 410 5.21 -41.33 4.75
N PRO A 411 5.14 -42.33 5.64
CA PRO A 411 3.89 -42.72 6.30
C PRO A 411 3.18 -41.56 7.03
N GLU A 412 3.95 -40.64 7.60
CA GLU A 412 3.45 -39.47 8.34
C GLU A 412 3.16 -38.26 7.43
N ALA A 413 3.44 -38.34 6.13
CA ALA A 413 3.34 -37.21 5.19
C ALA A 413 1.94 -36.59 5.20
N ALA A 414 0.89 -37.40 5.06
CA ALA A 414 -0.49 -36.91 4.99
C ALA A 414 -0.85 -36.07 6.23
N GLU A 415 -0.46 -36.52 7.42
CA GLU A 415 -0.69 -35.81 8.68
C GLU A 415 0.13 -34.51 8.76
N MET A 416 1.41 -34.56 8.39
CA MET A 416 2.32 -33.41 8.45
C MET A 416 1.94 -32.31 7.47
N TYR A 417 1.58 -32.66 6.23
CA TYR A 417 1.14 -31.67 5.24
C TYR A 417 -0.28 -31.15 5.50
N THR A 418 -1.15 -31.94 6.12
CA THR A 418 -2.44 -31.44 6.65
C THR A 418 -2.21 -30.37 7.72
N ARG A 419 -1.28 -30.60 8.65
CA ARG A 419 -0.90 -29.60 9.66
C ARG A 419 -0.26 -28.37 9.04
N LEU A 420 0.62 -28.53 8.06
CA LEU A 420 1.23 -27.41 7.35
C LEU A 420 0.15 -26.55 6.67
N ALA A 421 -0.76 -27.17 5.91
CA ALA A 421 -1.86 -26.49 5.24
C ALA A 421 -2.75 -25.72 6.22
N GLN A 422 -3.15 -26.33 7.33
CA GLN A 422 -3.95 -25.68 8.38
C GLN A 422 -3.23 -24.46 8.96
N ARG A 423 -1.94 -24.60 9.28
CA ARG A 423 -1.14 -23.51 9.84
C ARG A 423 -0.93 -22.38 8.85
N THR A 424 -0.66 -22.70 7.59
CA THR A 424 -0.59 -21.69 6.52
C THR A 424 -1.92 -20.96 6.41
N ASN A 425 -3.04 -21.69 6.38
CA ASN A 425 -4.37 -21.06 6.33
C ASN A 425 -4.61 -20.13 7.52
N THR A 426 -4.28 -20.56 8.74
CA THR A 426 -4.36 -19.72 9.95
C THR A 426 -3.43 -18.51 9.86
N TRP A 427 -2.22 -18.65 9.34
CA TRP A 427 -1.27 -17.54 9.18
C TRP A 427 -1.83 -16.45 8.28
N LEU A 428 -2.46 -16.82 7.18
CA LEU A 428 -3.04 -15.90 6.20
C LEU A 428 -4.30 -15.20 6.76
N SER A 429 -5.20 -15.96 7.38
CA SER A 429 -6.55 -15.52 7.75
C SER A 429 -6.69 -14.95 9.16
N SER A 430 -5.74 -15.16 10.07
CA SER A 430 -5.86 -14.68 11.45
C SER A 430 -5.78 -13.17 11.56
N GLN A 431 -6.58 -12.60 12.46
CA GLN A 431 -6.50 -11.21 12.85
C GLN A 431 -5.35 -11.01 13.86
N THR A 432 -4.49 -10.03 13.58
CA THR A 432 -3.38 -9.60 14.45
C THR A 432 -3.52 -8.11 14.79
N ALA A 433 -2.58 -7.56 15.56
CA ALA A 433 -2.50 -6.12 15.79
C ALA A 433 -2.25 -5.34 14.48
N ALA A 434 -1.53 -5.94 13.52
CA ALA A 434 -1.29 -5.34 12.20
C ALA A 434 -2.46 -5.54 11.21
N GLY A 435 -3.43 -6.41 11.49
CA GLY A 435 -4.54 -6.70 10.59
C GLY A 435 -4.69 -8.18 10.22
N GLN A 436 -5.42 -8.42 9.15
CA GLN A 436 -5.47 -9.70 8.44
C GLN A 436 -4.60 -9.61 7.17
N LEU A 437 -4.04 -10.74 6.71
CA LEU A 437 -3.25 -10.79 5.48
C LEU A 437 -4.15 -11.06 4.27
N PHE A 438 -4.89 -12.17 4.29
CA PHE A 438 -5.87 -12.53 3.24
C PHE A 438 -7.05 -13.30 3.81
N ASP A 439 -8.21 -13.16 3.17
CA ASP A 439 -9.27 -14.17 3.21
C ASP A 439 -8.95 -15.32 2.25
N THR A 440 -9.28 -16.55 2.64
CA THR A 440 -8.89 -17.77 1.94
C THR A 440 -10.10 -18.66 1.66
N ASP A 441 -10.22 -19.16 0.43
CA ASP A 441 -11.23 -20.14 0.02
C ASP A 441 -10.56 -21.44 -0.40
N LEU A 442 -10.88 -22.54 0.30
CA LEU A 442 -10.30 -23.87 0.08
C LEU A 442 -11.27 -24.83 -0.60
N ARG A 443 -12.44 -24.37 -1.06
CA ARG A 443 -13.54 -25.24 -1.53
C ARG A 443 -13.30 -25.89 -2.89
N LEU A 444 -12.35 -25.40 -3.68
CA LEU A 444 -12.00 -25.96 -4.99
C LEU A 444 -11.05 -27.17 -4.93
N ARG A 445 -10.69 -27.64 -3.73
CA ARG A 445 -9.91 -28.87 -3.56
C ARG A 445 -10.74 -30.13 -3.89
N PRO A 446 -10.10 -31.26 -4.22
CA PRO A 446 -10.81 -32.52 -4.46
C PRO A 446 -11.81 -32.87 -3.34
N ASN A 447 -13.05 -33.22 -3.71
CA ASN A 447 -14.18 -33.46 -2.80
C ASN A 447 -14.67 -32.25 -1.99
N GLY A 448 -14.23 -31.03 -2.33
CA GLY A 448 -14.67 -29.78 -1.72
C GLY A 448 -14.46 -29.75 -0.20
N GLU A 449 -15.46 -29.26 0.54
CA GLU A 449 -15.41 -29.13 2.01
C GLU A 449 -15.22 -30.47 2.74
N SER A 450 -15.70 -31.57 2.15
CA SER A 450 -15.57 -32.92 2.70
C SER A 450 -14.20 -33.55 2.41
N GLY A 451 -13.39 -32.92 1.55
CA GLY A 451 -12.05 -33.40 1.19
C GLY A 451 -10.97 -33.00 2.18
N MET A 452 -9.86 -33.75 2.15
CA MET A 452 -8.64 -33.41 2.89
C MET A 452 -8.14 -32.03 2.48
N ILE A 453 -7.66 -31.24 3.45
CA ILE A 453 -7.15 -29.88 3.18
C ILE A 453 -5.87 -29.89 2.33
N ALA A 454 -5.07 -30.96 2.43
CA ALA A 454 -3.90 -31.23 1.61
C ALA A 454 -4.03 -32.60 0.93
N THR A 455 -3.75 -32.65 -0.36
CA THR A 455 -3.93 -33.85 -1.18
C THR A 455 -2.60 -34.23 -1.84
N SER A 456 -2.28 -35.54 -1.90
CA SER A 456 -1.08 -35.97 -2.62
C SER A 456 -1.23 -35.69 -4.11
N LEU A 457 -0.13 -35.45 -4.81
CA LEU A 457 -0.14 -35.19 -6.25
C LEU A 457 -0.78 -36.35 -7.04
N GLU A 458 -0.49 -37.58 -6.64
CA GLU A 458 -1.07 -38.78 -7.22
C GLU A 458 -2.60 -38.83 -7.05
N ALA A 459 -3.09 -38.59 -5.82
CA ALA A 459 -4.52 -38.56 -5.54
C ALA A 459 -5.23 -37.43 -6.29
N PHE A 460 -4.58 -36.26 -6.41
CA PHE A 460 -5.09 -35.16 -7.21
C PHE A 460 -5.23 -35.55 -8.68
N ARG A 461 -4.19 -36.14 -9.29
CA ARG A 461 -4.24 -36.61 -10.68
C ARG A 461 -5.35 -37.63 -10.88
N LYS A 462 -5.44 -38.63 -10.00
CA LYS A 462 -6.47 -39.67 -10.06
C LYS A 462 -7.87 -39.06 -10.00
N TYR A 463 -8.11 -38.18 -9.03
CA TYR A 463 -9.40 -37.50 -8.89
C TYR A 463 -9.77 -36.70 -10.14
N GLN A 464 -8.84 -35.91 -10.68
CA GLN A 464 -9.09 -35.09 -11.86
C GLN A 464 -9.42 -35.91 -13.12
N LEU A 465 -8.84 -37.11 -13.26
CA LEU A 465 -9.07 -37.98 -14.42
C LEU A 465 -10.29 -38.88 -14.28
N GLU A 466 -10.60 -39.33 -13.06
CA GLU A 466 -11.60 -40.39 -12.84
C GLU A 466 -12.90 -39.91 -12.19
N SER A 467 -12.90 -38.75 -11.52
CA SER A 467 -14.03 -38.34 -10.64
C SER A 467 -14.48 -36.90 -10.81
N ALA A 468 -13.60 -36.01 -11.27
CA ALA A 468 -13.91 -34.59 -11.35
C ALA A 468 -15.00 -34.29 -12.40
N TRP A 469 -15.90 -33.38 -12.04
CA TRP A 469 -16.94 -32.88 -12.93
C TRP A 469 -16.37 -31.88 -13.94
N VAL A 470 -17.08 -31.66 -15.05
CA VAL A 470 -16.63 -30.68 -16.06
C VAL A 470 -16.50 -29.25 -15.51
N TRP A 471 -17.31 -28.84 -14.54
CA TRP A 471 -17.15 -27.52 -13.90
C TRP A 471 -15.87 -27.42 -13.06
N GLU A 472 -15.36 -28.53 -12.52
CA GLU A 472 -14.05 -28.56 -11.83
C GLU A 472 -12.92 -28.43 -12.86
N HIS A 473 -13.06 -29.06 -14.04
CA HIS A 473 -12.14 -28.83 -15.15
C HIS A 473 -12.21 -27.39 -15.68
N GLN A 474 -13.40 -26.76 -15.68
CA GLN A 474 -13.54 -25.33 -16.00
C GLN A 474 -12.75 -24.46 -15.02
N ALA A 475 -12.84 -24.72 -13.72
CA ALA A 475 -12.06 -24.04 -12.69
C ALA A 475 -10.54 -24.30 -12.86
N LEU A 476 -10.17 -25.52 -13.25
CA LEU A 476 -8.79 -25.94 -13.49
C LEU A 476 -8.13 -25.18 -14.66
N THR A 477 -8.90 -24.64 -15.62
CA THR A 477 -8.32 -23.83 -16.72
C THR A 477 -7.57 -22.60 -16.21
N ARG A 478 -7.98 -22.05 -15.06
CA ARG A 478 -7.37 -20.89 -14.41
C ARG A 478 -6.34 -21.27 -13.35
N ALA A 479 -6.25 -22.55 -12.98
CA ALA A 479 -5.40 -22.98 -11.90
C ALA A 479 -3.91 -22.83 -12.27
N ARG A 480 -3.07 -22.46 -11.30
CA ARG A 480 -1.61 -22.42 -11.47
C ARG A 480 -0.88 -22.69 -10.17
N PHE A 481 0.38 -23.09 -10.32
CA PHE A 481 1.33 -23.01 -9.22
C PHE A 481 1.56 -21.54 -8.77
N SER A 482 1.54 -21.31 -7.47
CA SER A 482 1.80 -19.99 -6.86
C SER A 482 3.01 -19.98 -5.92
N ALA A 483 3.16 -21.00 -5.06
CA ALA A 483 4.19 -21.01 -4.02
C ALA A 483 4.61 -22.42 -3.59
N GLY A 484 5.83 -22.56 -3.07
CA GLY A 484 6.37 -23.82 -2.53
C GLY A 484 7.36 -24.54 -3.44
N ASP A 485 7.37 -25.87 -3.39
CA ASP A 485 8.29 -26.72 -4.16
C ASP A 485 8.05 -26.55 -5.68
N ARG A 486 9.06 -26.05 -6.39
CA ARG A 486 8.98 -25.77 -7.83
C ARG A 486 8.87 -27.02 -8.68
N ALA A 487 9.53 -28.12 -8.30
CA ALA A 487 9.44 -29.38 -9.03
C ALA A 487 8.04 -30.00 -8.89
N LEU A 488 7.42 -29.85 -7.72
CA LEU A 488 6.01 -30.21 -7.51
C LEU A 488 5.07 -29.31 -8.33
N GLY A 489 5.36 -28.01 -8.40
CA GLY A 489 4.63 -27.08 -9.26
C GLY A 489 4.66 -27.47 -10.74
N GLU A 490 5.84 -27.80 -11.27
CA GLU A 490 5.97 -28.31 -12.64
C GLU A 490 5.22 -29.63 -12.87
N ALA A 491 5.19 -30.51 -11.87
CA ALA A 491 4.45 -31.76 -11.93
C ALA A 491 2.93 -31.52 -11.94
N PHE A 492 2.44 -30.58 -11.14
CA PHE A 492 1.06 -30.11 -11.20
C PHE A 492 0.71 -29.56 -12.59
N GLU A 493 1.55 -28.70 -13.18
CA GLU A 493 1.28 -28.13 -14.51
C GLU A 493 1.19 -29.21 -15.60
N ARG A 494 2.01 -30.27 -15.51
CA ARG A 494 1.89 -31.42 -16.43
C ARG A 494 0.53 -32.11 -16.30
N ILE A 495 0.06 -32.34 -15.07
CA ILE A 495 -1.26 -32.94 -14.80
C ILE A 495 -2.38 -32.01 -15.28
N ARG A 496 -2.27 -30.72 -15.00
CA ARG A 496 -3.24 -29.71 -15.47
C ARG A 496 -3.37 -29.76 -16.99
N CYS A 497 -2.25 -29.71 -17.71
CA CYS A 497 -2.21 -29.81 -19.16
C CYS A 497 -2.77 -31.15 -19.66
N GLU A 498 -2.48 -32.27 -18.99
CA GLU A 498 -3.07 -33.56 -19.33
C GLU A 498 -4.60 -33.54 -19.26
N VAL A 499 -5.16 -33.07 -18.14
CA VAL A 499 -6.61 -33.01 -17.90
C VAL A 499 -7.30 -32.06 -18.88
N LEU A 500 -6.72 -30.89 -19.14
CA LEU A 500 -7.28 -29.92 -20.09
C LEU A 500 -7.29 -30.47 -21.52
N ARG A 501 -6.32 -31.32 -21.87
CA ARG A 501 -6.17 -31.90 -23.21
C ARG A 501 -6.90 -33.22 -23.42
N LEU A 502 -7.71 -33.67 -22.45
CA LEU A 502 -8.59 -34.81 -22.66
C LEU A 502 -9.52 -34.56 -23.88
N PRO A 503 -9.67 -35.54 -24.78
CA PRO A 503 -10.63 -35.42 -25.88
C PRO A 503 -12.06 -35.43 -25.30
N ARG A 504 -12.89 -34.48 -25.74
CA ARG A 504 -14.28 -34.34 -25.31
C ARG A 504 -15.21 -34.25 -26.50
N ASP A 505 -16.40 -34.82 -26.38
CA ASP A 505 -17.49 -34.56 -27.32
C ASP A 505 -17.98 -33.12 -27.14
N LEU A 506 -17.93 -32.31 -28.20
CA LEU A 506 -18.24 -30.89 -28.12
C LEU A 506 -19.72 -30.64 -27.79
N GLY A 507 -20.64 -31.48 -28.28
CA GLY A 507 -22.07 -31.35 -28.00
C GLY A 507 -22.39 -31.55 -26.51
N THR A 508 -21.81 -32.59 -25.92
CA THR A 508 -21.94 -32.90 -24.48
C THR A 508 -21.31 -31.81 -23.63
N LEU A 509 -20.06 -31.42 -23.93
CA LEU A 509 -19.37 -30.35 -23.22
C LEU A 509 -20.17 -29.03 -23.26
N ARG A 510 -20.69 -28.67 -24.44
CA ARG A 510 -21.52 -27.48 -24.64
C ARG A 510 -22.75 -27.50 -23.74
N ALA A 511 -23.46 -28.64 -23.68
CA ALA A 511 -24.65 -28.80 -22.84
C ALA A 511 -24.34 -28.68 -21.35
N GLU A 512 -23.23 -29.26 -20.88
CA GLU A 512 -22.82 -29.20 -19.47
C GLU A 512 -22.39 -27.78 -19.04
N VAL A 513 -21.59 -27.11 -19.88
CA VAL A 513 -21.15 -25.72 -19.64
C VAL A 513 -22.36 -24.78 -19.58
N LEU A 514 -23.31 -24.90 -20.52
CA LEU A 514 -24.54 -24.10 -20.52
C LEU A 514 -25.42 -24.42 -19.31
N GLY A 515 -25.61 -25.70 -18.99
CA GLY A 515 -26.39 -26.13 -17.83
C GLY A 515 -25.82 -25.57 -16.52
N MET A 516 -24.50 -25.57 -16.37
CA MET A 516 -23.85 -24.94 -15.21
C MET A 516 -24.03 -23.42 -15.20
N ARG A 517 -23.85 -22.76 -16.35
CA ARG A 517 -24.01 -21.31 -16.47
C ARG A 517 -25.41 -20.85 -16.11
N HIS A 518 -26.43 -21.58 -16.56
CA HIS A 518 -27.83 -21.31 -16.26
C HIS A 518 -28.10 -21.45 -14.76
N LYS A 519 -27.66 -22.55 -14.13
CA LYS A 519 -27.76 -22.73 -12.66
C LYS A 519 -27.11 -21.58 -11.89
N MET A 520 -25.92 -21.14 -12.29
CA MET A 520 -25.25 -20.00 -11.67
C MET A 520 -26.03 -18.70 -11.84
N ARG A 521 -26.64 -18.48 -13.01
CA ARG A 521 -27.45 -17.29 -13.31
C ARG A 521 -28.70 -17.25 -12.43
N ASP A 522 -29.41 -18.38 -12.34
CA ASP A 522 -30.66 -18.49 -11.59
C ASP A 522 -30.42 -18.35 -10.07
N ALA A 523 -29.29 -18.84 -9.57
CA ALA A 523 -28.88 -18.63 -8.17
C ALA A 523 -28.59 -17.14 -7.85
N HIS A 524 -28.26 -16.33 -8.85
CA HIS A 524 -27.91 -14.92 -8.70
C HIS A 524 -28.98 -13.97 -9.28
N SER A 525 -30.14 -14.50 -9.72
CA SER A 525 -31.20 -13.69 -10.33
C SER A 525 -31.95 -12.89 -9.26
N GLY A 526 -31.39 -11.72 -8.90
CA GLY A 526 -32.09 -10.69 -8.16
C GLY A 526 -32.86 -9.77 -9.12
N LYS A 527 -34.06 -9.32 -8.73
CA LYS A 527 -34.81 -8.28 -9.45
C LYS A 527 -34.16 -6.91 -9.22
N SER A 528 -33.08 -6.63 -9.93
CA SER A 528 -32.48 -5.29 -9.96
C SER A 528 -32.62 -4.74 -11.37
N GLU A 529 -32.93 -3.45 -11.48
CA GLU A 529 -32.93 -2.72 -12.76
C GLU A 529 -31.50 -2.39 -13.23
N LEU A 530 -30.50 -2.58 -12.35
CA LEU A 530 -29.08 -2.40 -12.67
C LEU A 530 -28.48 -3.67 -13.27
N PHE A 531 -27.57 -3.49 -14.21
CA PHE A 531 -26.79 -4.56 -14.84
C PHE A 531 -25.71 -5.08 -13.89
N ASP A 532 -25.73 -6.37 -13.58
CA ASP A 532 -24.68 -7.07 -12.83
C ASP A 532 -23.50 -7.41 -13.76
N LEU A 533 -22.39 -6.70 -13.57
CA LEU A 533 -21.17 -6.82 -14.38
C LEU A 533 -20.60 -8.24 -14.42
N LYS A 534 -20.94 -9.09 -13.45
CA LYS A 534 -20.45 -10.47 -13.39
C LYS A 534 -21.46 -11.44 -13.99
N HIS A 535 -22.69 -11.43 -13.49
CA HIS A 535 -23.63 -12.55 -13.64
C HIS A 535 -24.67 -12.36 -14.73
N ASP A 536 -24.90 -11.14 -15.20
CA ASP A 536 -25.89 -10.89 -16.25
C ASP A 536 -25.35 -11.23 -17.64
N ARG A 537 -26.26 -11.34 -18.62
CA ARG A 537 -25.92 -11.66 -20.01
C ARG A 537 -25.01 -10.60 -20.63
N GLY A 538 -23.89 -11.06 -21.18
CA GLY A 538 -22.80 -10.22 -21.69
C GLY A 538 -21.83 -9.74 -20.60
N GLY A 539 -21.91 -10.31 -19.39
CA GLY A 539 -21.03 -9.99 -18.26
C GLY A 539 -19.71 -10.76 -18.26
N LEU A 540 -18.90 -10.53 -17.23
CA LEU A 540 -17.57 -11.12 -17.07
C LEU A 540 -17.59 -12.66 -17.05
N ILE A 541 -18.57 -13.27 -16.37
CA ILE A 541 -18.65 -14.74 -16.26
C ILE A 541 -18.99 -15.38 -17.61
N ASP A 542 -19.74 -14.71 -18.48
CA ASP A 542 -20.00 -15.22 -19.83
C ASP A 542 -18.70 -15.34 -20.63
N VAL A 543 -17.81 -14.35 -20.54
CA VAL A 543 -16.48 -14.40 -21.17
C VAL A 543 -15.63 -15.55 -20.60
N GLU A 544 -15.64 -15.72 -19.28
CA GLU A 544 -14.91 -16.81 -18.63
C GLU A 544 -15.40 -18.19 -19.10
N PHE A 545 -16.72 -18.38 -19.18
CA PHE A 545 -17.33 -19.61 -19.67
C PHE A 545 -17.04 -19.88 -21.14
N LEU A 546 -17.03 -18.84 -21.99
CA LEU A 546 -16.64 -18.96 -23.40
C LEU A 546 -15.20 -19.47 -23.53
N ILE A 547 -14.27 -18.89 -22.78
CA ILE A 547 -12.87 -19.31 -22.81
C ILE A 547 -12.69 -20.71 -22.24
N GLN A 548 -13.33 -21.03 -21.12
CA GLN A 548 -13.27 -22.36 -20.53
C GLN A 548 -13.79 -23.43 -21.48
N TYR A 549 -14.90 -23.17 -22.18
CA TYR A 549 -15.43 -24.06 -23.21
C TYR A 549 -14.42 -24.25 -24.35
N LEU A 550 -13.84 -23.16 -24.86
CA LEU A 550 -12.86 -23.21 -25.94
C LEU A 550 -11.60 -24.01 -25.54
N VAL A 551 -11.09 -23.78 -24.34
CA VAL A 551 -9.93 -24.51 -23.80
C VAL A 551 -10.27 -26.00 -23.67
N LEU A 552 -11.36 -26.36 -22.98
CA LEU A 552 -11.71 -27.76 -22.73
C LEU A 552 -12.10 -28.52 -24.00
N GLY A 553 -12.71 -27.85 -24.98
CA GLY A 553 -13.12 -28.44 -26.24
C GLY A 553 -11.99 -28.62 -27.24
N HIS A 554 -10.99 -27.73 -27.24
CA HIS A 554 -10.00 -27.67 -28.32
C HIS A 554 -8.55 -27.91 -27.89
N ALA A 555 -8.20 -27.85 -26.60
CA ALA A 555 -6.82 -28.03 -26.14
C ALA A 555 -6.19 -29.38 -26.52
N HIS A 556 -6.98 -30.43 -26.71
CA HIS A 556 -6.48 -31.73 -27.19
C HIS A 556 -5.71 -31.63 -28.53
N ARG A 557 -6.11 -30.69 -29.41
CA ARG A 557 -5.50 -30.40 -30.72
C ARG A 557 -4.66 -29.12 -30.73
N HIS A 558 -4.92 -28.22 -29.80
CA HIS A 558 -4.26 -26.91 -29.67
C HIS A 558 -3.67 -26.74 -28.26
N PRO A 559 -2.52 -27.36 -27.95
CA PRO A 559 -1.91 -27.32 -26.62
C PRO A 559 -1.65 -25.90 -26.09
N GLU A 560 -1.44 -24.92 -26.96
CA GLU A 560 -1.25 -23.50 -26.66
C GLU A 560 -2.41 -22.89 -25.86
N LEU A 561 -3.63 -23.44 -25.96
CA LEU A 561 -4.80 -23.02 -25.17
C LEU A 561 -4.69 -23.38 -23.67
N THR A 562 -3.76 -24.27 -23.29
CA THR A 562 -3.55 -24.63 -21.88
C THR A 562 -2.72 -23.60 -21.12
N GLY A 563 -2.14 -22.62 -21.81
CA GLY A 563 -1.33 -21.58 -21.17
C GLY A 563 -2.14 -20.71 -20.22
N ASN A 564 -1.58 -20.39 -19.05
CA ASN A 564 -2.17 -19.41 -18.15
C ASN A 564 -1.80 -17.99 -18.59
N LEU A 565 -2.50 -17.53 -19.64
CA LEU A 565 -2.23 -16.27 -20.34
C LEU A 565 -3.30 -15.20 -20.10
N GLY A 566 -4.35 -15.53 -19.33
CA GLY A 566 -5.52 -14.68 -19.10
C GLY A 566 -6.54 -14.73 -20.24
N ASN A 567 -7.78 -14.31 -19.93
CA ASN A 567 -8.92 -14.42 -20.83
C ASN A 567 -8.71 -13.66 -22.16
N ILE A 568 -8.09 -12.47 -22.10
CA ILE A 568 -7.83 -11.62 -23.27
C ILE A 568 -6.89 -12.29 -24.27
N ALA A 569 -5.78 -12.87 -23.80
CA ALA A 569 -4.82 -13.55 -24.66
C ALA A 569 -5.41 -14.83 -25.26
N LEU A 570 -6.14 -15.62 -24.45
CA LEU A 570 -6.78 -16.85 -24.90
C LEU A 570 -7.87 -16.58 -25.95
N LEU A 571 -8.61 -15.47 -25.86
CA LEU A 571 -9.58 -15.07 -26.89
C LEU A 571 -8.86 -14.83 -28.22
N ARG A 572 -7.75 -14.09 -28.20
CA ARG A 572 -6.96 -13.80 -29.40
C ARG A 572 -6.39 -15.07 -30.03
N ILE A 573 -5.80 -15.95 -29.23
CA ILE A 573 -5.29 -17.26 -29.69
C ILE A 573 -6.41 -18.08 -30.31
N ALA A 574 -7.60 -18.16 -29.69
CA ALA A 574 -8.73 -18.87 -30.26
C ALA A 574 -9.17 -18.30 -31.62
N GLY A 575 -9.09 -16.97 -31.80
CA GLY A 575 -9.31 -16.30 -33.08
C GLY A 575 -8.26 -16.66 -34.13
N GLU A 576 -6.98 -16.61 -33.77
CA GLU A 576 -5.84 -16.95 -34.65
C GLU A 576 -5.89 -18.42 -35.11
N LEU A 577 -6.36 -19.31 -34.24
CA LEU A 577 -6.57 -20.73 -34.54
C LEU A 577 -7.83 -21.01 -35.37
N GLY A 578 -8.64 -19.99 -35.66
CA GLY A 578 -9.88 -20.13 -36.43
C GLY A 578 -10.99 -20.87 -35.67
N LEU A 579 -10.91 -20.98 -34.34
CA LEU A 579 -11.94 -21.59 -33.51
C LEU A 579 -13.15 -20.66 -33.34
N ILE A 580 -12.91 -19.35 -33.42
CA ILE A 580 -13.90 -18.28 -33.40
C ILE A 580 -13.51 -17.19 -34.41
N PRO A 581 -14.44 -16.35 -34.91
CA PRO A 581 -14.11 -15.28 -35.85
C PRO A 581 -13.11 -14.28 -35.23
N PRO A 582 -11.95 -14.01 -35.88
CA PRO A 582 -10.94 -13.12 -35.32
C PRO A 582 -11.42 -11.71 -34.94
N PRO A 583 -12.28 -11.03 -35.73
CA PRO A 583 -12.81 -9.72 -35.34
C PRO A 583 -13.65 -9.77 -34.06
N LEU A 584 -14.41 -10.86 -33.88
CA LEU A 584 -15.27 -11.05 -32.72
C LEU A 584 -14.46 -11.43 -31.47
N ALA A 585 -13.39 -12.20 -31.64
CA ALA A 585 -12.42 -12.49 -30.58
C ALA A 585 -11.77 -11.21 -30.04
N ALA A 586 -11.29 -10.34 -30.93
CA ALA A 586 -10.69 -9.05 -30.56
C ALA A 586 -11.70 -8.15 -29.84
N ALA A 587 -12.91 -8.01 -30.39
CA ALA A 587 -13.96 -7.19 -29.77
C ALA A 587 -14.38 -7.72 -28.39
N CYS A 588 -14.53 -9.03 -28.22
CA CYS A 588 -14.84 -9.63 -26.92
C CYS A 588 -13.71 -9.44 -25.89
N ALA A 589 -12.45 -9.46 -26.33
CA ALA A 589 -11.32 -9.18 -25.45
C ALA A 589 -11.31 -7.73 -24.95
N ASP A 590 -11.64 -6.77 -25.83
CA ASP A 590 -11.76 -5.36 -25.45
C ASP A 590 -12.97 -5.12 -24.54
N SER A 591 -14.10 -5.80 -24.80
CA SER A 591 -15.25 -5.86 -23.90
C SER A 591 -14.88 -6.36 -22.50
N TYR A 592 -14.11 -7.45 -22.40
CA TYR A 592 -13.69 -7.99 -21.12
C TYR A 592 -12.87 -6.97 -20.32
N ARG A 593 -11.92 -6.29 -20.99
CA ARG A 593 -11.12 -5.23 -20.37
C ARG A 593 -11.98 -4.09 -19.83
N GLU A 594 -12.96 -3.65 -20.61
CA GLU A 594 -13.85 -2.55 -20.20
C GLU A 594 -14.76 -2.96 -19.04
N LEU A 595 -15.36 -4.15 -19.08
CA LEU A 595 -16.16 -4.68 -17.97
C LEU A 595 -15.34 -4.83 -16.69
N ARG A 596 -14.06 -5.23 -16.80
CA ARG A 596 -13.11 -5.27 -15.67
C ARG A 596 -12.85 -3.88 -15.09
N ARG A 597 -12.67 -2.87 -15.94
CA ARG A 597 -12.49 -1.47 -15.53
C ARG A 597 -13.72 -0.93 -14.80
N LEU A 598 -14.92 -1.19 -15.32
CA LEU A 598 -16.18 -0.82 -14.68
C LEU A 598 -16.35 -1.53 -13.32
N GLN A 599 -16.02 -2.82 -13.24
CA GLN A 599 -16.06 -3.56 -11.98
C GLN A 599 -15.08 -2.99 -10.95
N HIS A 600 -13.86 -2.69 -11.38
CA HIS A 600 -12.82 -2.11 -10.54
C HIS A 600 -13.25 -0.77 -9.94
N ARG A 601 -13.84 0.11 -10.76
CA ARG A 601 -14.42 1.39 -10.33
C ARG A 601 -15.47 1.23 -9.23
N GLN A 602 -16.34 0.23 -9.34
CA GLN A 602 -17.34 -0.07 -8.30
C GLN A 602 -16.67 -0.52 -6.99
N ARG A 603 -15.65 -1.40 -7.08
CA ARG A 603 -14.92 -1.89 -5.90
C ARG A 603 -14.15 -0.80 -5.17
N LEU A 604 -13.49 0.11 -5.89
CA LEU A 604 -12.81 1.26 -5.29
C LEU A 604 -13.76 2.15 -4.48
N ASN A 605 -15.05 2.10 -4.77
CA ASN A 605 -16.09 2.87 -4.09
C ASN A 605 -16.91 2.03 -3.09
N ASP A 606 -16.49 0.79 -2.80
CA ASP A 606 -17.20 -0.14 -1.92
C ASP A 606 -18.69 -0.27 -2.31
N ARG A 607 -18.94 -0.35 -3.62
CA ARG A 607 -20.26 -0.53 -4.23
C ARG A 607 -20.39 -1.94 -4.81
N PRO A 608 -21.60 -2.51 -4.84
CA PRO A 608 -21.86 -3.72 -5.61
C PRO A 608 -21.39 -3.56 -7.07
N SER A 609 -20.97 -4.67 -7.69
CA SER A 609 -20.55 -4.71 -9.10
C SER A 609 -21.76 -4.60 -10.05
N ARG A 610 -22.59 -3.58 -9.86
CA ARG A 610 -23.81 -3.28 -10.61
C ARG A 610 -23.77 -1.83 -11.07
N ILE A 611 -24.20 -1.57 -12.30
CA ILE A 611 -24.20 -0.24 -12.94
C ILE A 611 -25.47 -0.05 -13.78
N HIS A 612 -25.72 1.17 -14.28
CA HIS A 612 -26.82 1.36 -15.23
C HIS A 612 -26.53 0.59 -16.53
N PRO A 613 -27.52 -0.12 -17.11
CA PRO A 613 -27.30 -0.95 -18.30
C PRO A 613 -26.72 -0.19 -19.51
N GLU A 614 -27.07 1.08 -19.68
CA GLU A 614 -26.59 1.97 -20.74
C GLU A 614 -25.06 2.17 -20.68
N GLU A 615 -24.48 2.21 -19.48
CA GLU A 615 -23.03 2.38 -19.30
C GLU A 615 -22.20 1.20 -19.83
N ALA A 616 -22.80 0.01 -19.95
CA ALA A 616 -22.12 -1.20 -20.41
C ALA A 616 -22.63 -1.73 -21.75
N GLU A 617 -23.58 -1.05 -22.41
CA GLU A 617 -24.24 -1.55 -23.62
C GLU A 617 -23.22 -1.93 -24.71
N THR A 618 -22.36 -0.99 -25.08
CA THR A 618 -21.30 -1.21 -26.09
C THR A 618 -20.32 -2.31 -25.70
N ALA A 619 -20.02 -2.46 -24.40
CA ALA A 619 -19.15 -3.53 -23.92
C ALA A 619 -19.84 -4.90 -23.94
N ARG A 620 -21.17 -4.98 -23.83
CA ARG A 620 -21.92 -6.25 -23.76
C ARG A 620 -22.16 -6.86 -25.14
N GLU A 621 -22.38 -6.04 -26.16
CA GLU A 621 -22.75 -6.52 -27.50
C GLU A 621 -21.77 -7.56 -28.08
N PRO A 622 -20.43 -7.36 -28.06
CA PRO A 622 -19.49 -8.35 -28.59
C PRO A 622 -19.50 -9.66 -27.79
N VAL A 623 -19.67 -9.58 -26.47
CA VAL A 623 -19.76 -10.77 -25.61
C VAL A 623 -21.00 -11.59 -25.96
N GLN A 624 -22.15 -10.94 -26.12
CA GLN A 624 -23.41 -11.59 -26.49
C GLN A 624 -23.38 -12.14 -27.92
N ALA A 625 -22.71 -11.45 -28.85
CA ALA A 625 -22.52 -11.93 -30.21
C ALA A 625 -21.62 -13.18 -30.23
N LEU A 626 -20.53 -13.20 -29.46
CA LEU A 626 -19.68 -14.39 -29.35
C LEU A 626 -20.39 -15.53 -28.64
N TRP A 627 -21.18 -15.23 -27.61
CA TRP A 627 -22.02 -16.21 -26.92
C TRP A 627 -22.99 -16.90 -27.88
N ARG A 628 -23.75 -16.12 -28.67
CA ARG A 628 -24.64 -16.66 -29.72
C ARG A 628 -23.89 -17.48 -30.76
N HIS A 629 -22.70 -17.05 -31.16
CA HIS A 629 -21.91 -17.76 -32.16
C HIS A 629 -21.48 -19.17 -31.70
N ILE A 630 -21.16 -19.34 -30.42
CA ILE A 630 -20.69 -20.63 -29.88
C ILE A 630 -21.86 -21.50 -29.38
N PHE A 631 -22.86 -20.86 -28.78
CA PHE A 631 -23.91 -21.54 -28.01
C PHE A 631 -25.32 -21.45 -28.59
N ASP A 632 -25.52 -20.74 -29.71
CA ASP A 632 -26.82 -20.55 -30.36
C ASP A 632 -27.94 -20.04 -29.40
N GLU A 633 -27.59 -19.34 -28.31
CA GLU A 633 -28.49 -18.74 -27.30
C GLU A 633 -28.33 -17.21 -27.20
#